data_AF-A0AAN5LEN7-F1
#
_entry.id   AF-A0AAN5LEN7-F1
#
_cell.length_a   1.000
_cell.length_b   1.000
_cell.length_c   1.000
_cell.angle_alpha   90.00
_cell.angle_beta   90.00
_cell.angle_gamma   90.00
#
_symmetry.space_group_name_H-M   'P 1'
#
loop_
_entity.id
_entity.type
_entity.pdbx_description
1 polymer ?
#
loop_
_entity_poly.entity_id
_entity_poly.type
_entity_poly.pdbx_seq_one_letter_code
_entity_poly.pdbx_strand_id
1 'polypeptide(L)'
;MKNKFSRKKSVEERNVSVEIYRRLNRSSRVAFALGLHVRDLKLEGDIFMLCIGDIFSYLHDDISYVLHETKKGGAYDCFLKNHKA
;
A
#
# COMPACT_ATOMS: atom_id res chain seq x y z
N MET A 1 -26.64 20.57 21.53
CA MET A 1 -26.41 20.04 20.17
C MET A 1 -24.91 19.83 19.96
N LYS A 2 -24.36 18.68 20.38
CA LYS A 2 -22.93 18.36 20.18
C LYS A 2 -22.76 17.44 18.97
N ASN A 3 -21.84 17.81 18.08
CA ASN A 3 -20.94 16.91 17.35
C ASN A 3 -21.46 16.09 16.14
N LYS A 4 -22.19 16.69 15.20
CA LYS A 4 -22.22 16.15 13.81
C LYS A 4 -20.85 16.28 13.12
N PHE A 5 -20.10 17.35 13.38
CA PHE A 5 -18.77 17.60 12.80
C PHE A 5 -17.67 16.71 13.40
N SER A 6 -17.66 16.49 14.72
CA SER A 6 -16.67 15.60 15.36
C SER A 6 -16.86 14.13 14.96
N ARG A 7 -18.10 13.69 14.69
CA ARG A 7 -18.37 12.32 14.21
C ARG A 7 -17.89 12.10 12.78
N LYS A 8 -18.06 13.08 11.88
CA LYS A 8 -17.56 13.04 10.49
C LYS A 8 -16.04 12.86 10.42
N LYS A 9 -15.29 13.68 11.17
CA LYS A 9 -13.82 13.60 11.24
C LYS A 9 -13.33 12.20 11.65
N SER A 10 -13.97 11.60 12.66
CA SER A 10 -13.62 10.25 13.12
C SER A 10 -13.94 9.12 12.13
N VAL A 11 -14.89 9.32 11.21
CA VAL A 11 -15.28 8.32 10.20
C VAL A 11 -14.35 8.40 9.01
N GLU A 12 -14.00 9.62 8.57
CA GLU A 12 -13.00 9.85 7.53
C GLU A 12 -11.63 9.29 7.93
N GLU A 13 -11.17 9.55 9.15
CA GLU A 13 -9.91 9.01 9.69
C GLU A 13 -9.90 7.46 9.72
N ARG A 14 -11.02 6.83 10.08
CA ARG A 14 -11.17 5.36 10.05
C ARG A 14 -11.24 4.80 8.64
N ASN A 15 -11.86 5.52 7.70
CA ASN A 15 -11.90 5.09 6.30
C ASN A 15 -10.51 5.17 5.66
N VAL A 16 -9.71 6.19 6.00
CA VAL A 16 -8.31 6.31 5.57
C VAL A 16 -7.47 5.15 6.12
N SER A 17 -7.61 4.79 7.41
CA SER A 17 -6.86 3.66 7.97
C SER A 17 -7.23 2.31 7.33
N VAL A 18 -8.51 2.09 7.04
CA VAL A 18 -8.98 0.88 6.33
C VAL A 18 -8.45 0.84 4.89
N GLU A 19 -8.44 1.97 4.19
CA GLU A 19 -7.94 2.06 2.81
C GLU A 19 -6.42 1.83 2.73
N ILE A 20 -5.66 2.42 3.65
CA ILE A 20 -4.22 2.18 3.80
C ILE A 20 -3.94 0.69 4.01
N TYR A 21 -4.67 0.04 4.92
CA TYR A 21 -4.50 -1.38 5.21
C TYR A 21 -4.82 -2.25 3.97
N ARG A 22 -5.89 -1.93 3.25
CA ARG A 22 -6.28 -2.67 2.03
C ARG A 22 -5.24 -2.55 0.93
N ARG A 23 -4.75 -1.34 0.67
CA ARG A 23 -3.72 -1.09 -0.35
C ARG A 23 -2.42 -1.82 -0.02
N LEU A 24 -1.93 -1.67 1.22
CA LEU A 24 -0.72 -2.36 1.65
C LEU A 24 -0.83 -3.89 1.51
N ASN A 25 -1.95 -4.46 1.94
CA ASN A 25 -2.18 -5.91 1.83
C ASN A 25 -2.24 -6.36 0.36
N ARG A 26 -2.90 -5.57 -0.51
CA ARG A 26 -2.94 -5.85 -1.96
C ARG A 26 -1.55 -5.78 -2.57
N SER A 27 -0.78 -4.73 -2.30
CA SER A 27 0.60 -4.59 -2.81
C SER A 27 1.49 -5.72 -2.35
N SER A 28 1.41 -6.09 -1.06
CA SER A 28 2.18 -7.20 -0.50
C SER A 28 1.86 -8.53 -1.19
N ARG A 29 0.57 -8.83 -1.42
CA ARG A 29 0.16 -10.07 -2.10
C ARG A 29 0.62 -10.12 -3.55
N VAL A 30 0.48 -9.00 -4.28
CA VAL A 30 0.90 -8.91 -5.69
C VAL A 30 2.41 -9.03 -5.80
N ALA A 31 3.17 -8.32 -4.97
CA ALA A 31 4.64 -8.40 -4.96
C ALA A 31 5.14 -9.81 -4.62
N PHE A 32 4.53 -10.49 -3.66
CA PHE A 32 4.87 -11.87 -3.32
C PHE A 32 4.59 -12.84 -4.47
N ALA A 33 3.40 -12.78 -5.07
CA ALA A 33 3.03 -13.61 -6.20
C ALA A 33 3.93 -13.36 -7.41
N LEU A 34 4.24 -12.09 -7.69
CA LEU A 34 5.18 -11.67 -8.72
C LEU A 34 6.58 -12.25 -8.48
N GLY A 35 7.07 -12.17 -7.24
CA GLY A 35 8.38 -12.70 -6.86
C GLY A 35 8.50 -14.21 -7.00
N LEU A 36 7.43 -14.96 -6.72
CA LEU A 36 7.37 -16.40 -7.00
C LEU A 36 7.35 -16.66 -8.50
N HIS A 37 6.54 -15.92 -9.26
CA HIS A 37 6.36 -16.14 -10.69
C HIS A 37 7.61 -15.81 -11.50
N VAL A 38 8.29 -14.69 -11.19
CA VAL A 38 9.53 -14.27 -11.85
C VAL A 38 10.66 -15.28 -11.65
N ARG A 39 10.70 -15.99 -10.50
CA ARG A 39 11.72 -17.03 -10.25
C ARG A 39 11.62 -18.22 -11.19
N ASP A 40 10.40 -18.51 -11.66
CA ASP A 40 10.10 -19.70 -12.46
C ASP A 40 9.93 -19.39 -13.96
N LEU A 41 9.91 -18.10 -14.35
CA LEU A 41 9.68 -17.69 -15.73
C LEU A 41 10.94 -17.74 -16.58
N LYS A 42 10.86 -18.42 -17.73
CA LYS A 42 11.77 -18.20 -18.85
C LYS A 42 11.29 -16.99 -19.65
N LEU A 43 12.23 -16.15 -20.07
CA LEU A 43 12.01 -14.87 -20.76
C LEU A 43 11.33 -14.97 -22.14
N GLU A 44 10.97 -16.16 -22.62
CA GLU A 44 10.44 -16.35 -23.97
C GLU A 44 8.91 -16.31 -23.99
N GLY A 45 8.37 -15.14 -24.31
CA GLY A 45 7.04 -15.01 -24.95
C GLY A 45 5.84 -14.84 -24.03
N ASP A 46 6.00 -14.73 -22.71
CA ASP A 46 4.85 -14.69 -21.80
C ASP A 46 4.25 -13.28 -21.63
N ILE A 47 2.93 -13.19 -21.79
CA ILE A 47 2.09 -11.98 -21.62
C ILE A 47 2.42 -11.25 -20.30
N PHE A 48 2.84 -12.00 -19.28
CA PHE A 48 3.26 -11.47 -17.99
C PHE A 48 4.41 -10.45 -18.08
N MET A 49 5.41 -10.68 -18.95
CA MET A 49 6.52 -9.74 -19.13
C MET A 49 6.07 -8.45 -19.84
N LEU A 50 5.00 -8.50 -20.63
CA LEU A 50 4.40 -7.29 -21.22
C LEU A 50 3.65 -6.46 -20.17
N CYS A 51 3.04 -7.11 -19.17
CA CYS A 51 2.29 -6.44 -18.12
C CYS A 51 3.13 -6.06 -16.88
N ILE A 52 4.41 -6.45 -16.82
CA ILE A 52 5.25 -6.27 -15.63
C ILE A 52 5.42 -4.80 -15.23
N GLY A 53 5.53 -3.90 -16.23
CA GLY A 53 5.65 -2.46 -16.01
C GLY A 53 4.40 -1.85 -15.38
N ASP A 54 3.22 -2.30 -15.82
CA ASP A 54 1.93 -1.85 -15.26
C ASP A 54 1.75 -2.37 -13.84
N ILE A 55 2.13 -3.63 -13.58
CA ILE A 55 2.10 -4.22 -12.23
C ILE A 55 3.02 -3.44 -11.28
N PHE A 56 4.23 -3.09 -11.69
CA PHE A 56 5.13 -2.29 -10.87
C PHE A 56 4.63 -0.88 -10.63
N SER A 57 4.02 -0.25 -11.63
CA SER A 57 3.40 1.07 -11.49
C SER A 57 2.28 1.05 -10.43
N TYR A 58 1.44 0.02 -10.47
CA TYR A 58 0.36 -0.16 -9.49
C TYR A 58 0.89 -0.39 -8.06
N LEU A 59 1.94 -1.20 -7.92
CA LEU A 59 2.60 -1.42 -6.64
C LEU A 59 3.20 -0.12 -6.09
N HIS A 60 3.87 0.64 -6.97
CA HIS A 60 4.49 1.91 -6.61
C HIS A 60 3.46 2.92 -6.11
N ASP A 61 2.30 3.05 -6.78
CA ASP A 61 1.27 4.00 -6.41
C ASP A 61 0.62 3.67 -5.06
N ASP A 62 0.33 2.38 -4.81
CA ASP A 62 -0.23 1.94 -3.53
C ASP A 62 0.77 2.17 -2.38
N ILE A 63 2.06 1.83 -2.57
CA ILE A 63 3.10 2.03 -1.57
C ILE A 63 3.33 3.53 -1.31
N SER A 64 3.37 4.34 -2.38
CA SER A 64 3.55 5.79 -2.29
C SER A 64 2.40 6.46 -1.55
N TYR A 65 1.16 6.03 -1.82
CA TYR A 65 -0.02 6.50 -1.10
C TYR A 65 0.06 6.16 0.40
N VAL A 66 0.36 4.90 0.73
CA VAL A 66 0.53 4.45 2.13
C VAL A 66 1.62 5.26 2.83
N LEU A 67 2.76 5.49 2.18
CA LEU A 67 3.87 6.26 2.74
C LEU A 67 3.50 7.73 2.96
N HIS A 68 2.80 8.34 2.01
CA HIS A 68 2.35 9.72 2.12
C HIS A 68 1.34 9.90 3.27
N GLU A 69 0.37 9.01 3.40
CA GLU A 69 -0.63 9.08 4.46
C GLU A 69 -0.03 8.77 5.85
N THR A 70 0.91 7.82 5.94
CA THR A 70 1.61 7.55 7.21
C THR A 70 2.51 8.70 7.64
N LYS A 71 3.13 9.43 6.70
CA LYS A 71 3.87 10.67 6.98
C LYS A 71 2.96 11.79 7.45
N LYS A 72 1.80 11.99 6.80
CA LYS A 72 0.81 13.00 7.20
C LYS A 72 0.21 12.74 8.58
N GLY A 73 0.01 11.48 8.95
CA GLY A 73 -0.56 11.07 10.23
C GLY A 73 0.44 10.99 11.41
N GLY A 74 1.72 11.29 11.20
CA GLY A 74 2.78 11.13 12.23
C GLY A 74 3.13 9.68 12.59
N ALA A 75 2.47 8.70 11.96
CA ALA A 75 2.72 7.28 12.17
C ALA A 75 4.08 6.82 11.62
N TYR A 76 4.63 7.53 10.62
CA TYR A 76 5.95 7.27 10.06
C TYR A 76 7.07 7.40 11.11
N ASP A 77 7.01 8.41 11.98
CA ASP A 77 8.00 8.58 13.06
C ASP A 77 7.86 7.51 14.16
N CYS A 78 6.63 7.08 14.47
CA CYS A 78 6.39 5.95 15.37
C CYS A 78 6.89 4.61 14.78
N PHE A 79 6.65 4.37 13.49
CA PHE A 79 7.14 3.19 12.78
C PHE A 79 8.68 3.17 12.74
N LEU A 80 9.32 4.28 12.38
CA LEU A 80 10.78 4.40 12.37
C LEU A 80 11.41 4.26 13.76
N LYS A 81 10.77 4.78 14.81
CA LYS A 81 11.23 4.58 16.19
C LYS A 81 11.13 3.12 16.64
N ASN A 82 10.11 2.39 16.18
CA ASN A 82 9.90 0.98 16.51
C ASN A 82 10.73 0.01 15.65
N HIS A 83 11.40 0.47 14.59
CA HIS A 83 12.24 -0.36 13.71
C HIS A 83 13.71 0.10 13.64
N LYS A 84 14.10 1.08 14.46
CA LYS A 84 15.50 1.29 14.85
C LYS A 84 15.78 0.45 16.09
N ALA A 85 16.10 -0.82 15.89
CA ALA A 85 16.76 -1.70 16.86
C ALA A 85 17.95 -2.35 16.15
#